data_AF-A0A7C2H9W0-F1
#
_entry.id   AF-A0A7C2H9W0-F1
#
_cell.length_a   1.000
_cell.length_b   1.000
_cell.length_c   1.000
_cell.angle_alpha   90.00
_cell.angle_beta   90.00
_cell.angle_gamma   90.00
#
_symmetry.space_group_name_H-M   'P 1'
#
loop_
_entity.id
_entity.type
_entity.pdbx_description
1 polymer ?
#
loop_
_entity_poly.entity_id
_entity_poly.type
_entity_poly.pdbx_seq_one_letter_code
_entity_poly.pdbx_strand_id
1 'polypeptide(L)'
;MTRSSVFRNLPHLLAAAILFFFAASHAATLFVPSVEDGLRNLVFPFLTNRQVYLFAAALQLACAWISIRWRGQKLPSAILLALVGTMLWYRWALIWNGYVESCGCLGVLPRLFPVGRQLDRLIPSVALALMVLCALPALFRQGEEHSSRASHAPLSPSGPG
;
A
#
# COMPACT_ATOMS: atom_id res chain seq x y z
N MET A 1 10.64 22.76 18.08
CA MET A 1 9.95 21.65 17.37
C MET A 1 9.45 20.66 18.42
N THR A 2 8.14 20.54 18.60
CA THR A 2 7.55 19.76 19.69
C THR A 2 7.60 18.25 19.40
N ARG A 3 7.99 17.44 20.39
CA ARG A 3 8.08 15.96 20.33
C ARG A 3 6.87 15.30 19.67
N SER A 4 5.68 15.89 19.80
CA SER A 4 4.43 15.38 19.23
C SER A 4 4.36 15.41 17.70
N SER A 5 5.20 16.19 17.02
CA SER A 5 5.26 16.23 15.55
C SER A 5 6.08 15.07 14.97
N VAL A 6 7.11 14.61 15.68
CA VAL A 6 7.99 13.51 15.22
C VAL A 6 7.23 12.19 15.23
N PHE A 7 6.55 11.87 16.34
CA PHE A 7 5.75 10.65 16.47
C PHE A 7 4.59 10.58 15.47
N ARG A 8 4.03 11.72 15.07
CA ARG A 8 2.97 11.77 14.05
C ARG A 8 3.45 11.44 12.64
N ASN A 9 4.71 11.72 12.33
CA ASN A 9 5.27 11.51 10.99
C ASN A 9 5.94 10.15 10.82
N LEU A 10 6.36 9.52 11.93
CA LEU A 10 7.02 8.22 11.94
C LEU A 10 6.27 7.11 11.17
N PRO A 11 4.94 6.89 11.34
CA PRO A 11 4.25 5.83 10.61
C PRO A 11 4.25 6.03 9.09
N HIS A 12 4.12 7.28 8.61
CA HIS A 12 4.18 7.57 7.18
C HIS A 12 5.59 7.35 6.59
N LEU A 13 6.64 7.68 7.36
CA LEU A 13 8.01 7.41 6.95
C LEU A 13 8.31 5.91 6.90
N LEU A 14 7.82 5.15 7.89
CA LEU A 14 7.95 3.70 7.91
C LEU A 14 7.21 3.06 6.72
N ALA A 15 5.97 3.47 6.47
CA ALA A 15 5.20 2.99 5.31
C ALA A 15 5.91 3.34 3.99
N ALA A 16 6.45 4.56 3.85
CA ALA A 16 7.19 4.96 2.66
C ALA A 16 8.47 4.13 2.47
N ALA A 17 9.20 3.82 3.54
CA ALA A 17 10.39 2.97 3.48
C ALA A 17 10.05 1.54 3.04
N ILE A 18 8.98 0.96 3.59
CA ILE A 18 8.47 -0.36 3.18
C ILE A 18 8.10 -0.33 1.69
N LEU A 19 7.33 0.66 1.25
CA LEU A 19 6.93 0.79 -0.15
C LEU A 19 8.13 0.99 -1.08
N PHE A 20 9.13 1.76 -0.68
CA PHE A 20 10.34 1.95 -1.46
C PHE A 20 11.10 0.64 -1.63
N PHE A 21 11.20 -0.17 -0.58
CA PHE A 21 11.80 -1.50 -0.64
C PHE A 21 11.07 -2.43 -1.62
N PHE A 22 9.74 -2.49 -1.56
CA PHE A 22 8.96 -3.28 -2.53
C PHE A 22 9.08 -2.73 -3.95
N ALA A 23 9.06 -1.41 -4.12
CA ALA A 23 9.21 -0.78 -5.43
C ALA A 23 10.58 -1.12 -6.04
N ALA A 24 11.64 -1.05 -5.25
CA ALA A 24 12.98 -1.45 -5.65
C ALA A 24 13.04 -2.94 -6.01
N SER A 25 12.42 -3.82 -5.22
CA SER A 25 12.38 -5.25 -5.53
C SER A 25 11.63 -5.57 -6.83
N HIS A 26 10.49 -4.90 -7.08
CA HIS A 26 9.75 -5.04 -8.33
C HIS A 26 10.50 -4.43 -9.51
N ALA A 27 11.19 -3.30 -9.34
CA ALA A 27 12.04 -2.75 -10.38
C ALA A 27 13.23 -3.68 -10.69
N ALA A 28 13.76 -4.37 -9.68
CA ALA A 28 14.87 -5.30 -9.84
C ALA A 28 14.51 -6.52 -10.71
N THR A 29 13.23 -6.93 -10.79
CA THR A 29 12.82 -8.01 -11.70
C THR A 29 13.05 -7.66 -13.17
N LEU A 30 13.09 -6.36 -13.51
CA LEU A 30 13.38 -5.91 -14.88
C LEU A 30 14.80 -6.23 -15.34
N PHE A 31 15.73 -6.42 -14.40
CA PHE A 31 17.13 -6.75 -14.66
C PHE A 31 17.42 -8.25 -14.60
N VAL A 32 16.48 -9.05 -14.07
CA VAL A 32 16.61 -10.51 -13.94
C VAL A 32 15.44 -11.16 -14.69
N PRO A 33 15.50 -11.23 -16.03
CA PRO A 33 14.39 -11.73 -16.83
C PRO A 33 14.12 -13.21 -16.55
N SER A 34 12.84 -13.58 -16.41
CA SER A 34 12.37 -14.96 -16.47
C SER A 34 11.46 -15.19 -17.67
N VAL A 35 11.29 -16.46 -18.06
CA VAL A 35 10.36 -16.86 -19.12
C VAL A 35 8.93 -16.41 -18.80
N GLU A 36 8.56 -16.43 -17.52
CA GLU A 36 7.23 -16.04 -17.04
C GLU A 36 6.92 -14.55 -17.22
N ASP A 37 7.95 -13.69 -17.30
CA ASP A 37 7.78 -12.24 -17.41
C ASP A 37 7.14 -11.83 -18.75
N GLY A 38 7.35 -12.65 -19.80
CA GLY A 38 6.75 -12.45 -21.13
C GLY A 38 5.31 -12.97 -21.26
N LEU A 39 4.83 -13.76 -20.30
CA LEU A 39 3.48 -14.30 -20.32
C LEU A 39 2.46 -13.21 -19.97
N ARG A 40 1.25 -13.33 -20.54
CA ARG A 40 0.12 -12.48 -20.16
C ARG A 40 -0.24 -12.74 -18.70
N ASN A 41 -0.51 -11.67 -17.97
CA ASN A 41 -0.92 -11.77 -16.60
C ASN A 41 -2.33 -12.36 -16.51
N LEU A 42 -2.53 -13.22 -15.52
CA LEU A 42 -3.77 -13.96 -15.38
C LEU A 42 -4.93 -13.09 -14.87
N VAL A 43 -4.65 -12.08 -14.04
CA VAL A 43 -5.67 -11.15 -13.53
C VAL A 43 -5.89 -9.99 -14.52
N PHE A 44 -4.83 -9.53 -15.18
CA PHE A 44 -4.86 -8.48 -16.18
C PHE A 44 -4.43 -9.01 -17.56
N PRO A 45 -5.33 -9.67 -18.31
CA PRO A 45 -4.97 -10.39 -19.54
C PRO A 45 -4.48 -9.49 -20.69
N PHE A 46 -4.63 -8.18 -20.54
CA PHE A 46 -4.14 -7.15 -21.47
C PHE A 46 -2.70 -6.69 -21.15
N LEU A 47 -2.14 -7.09 -20.01
CA LEU A 47 -0.76 -6.79 -19.62
C LEU A 47 0.08 -8.06 -19.54
N THR A 48 1.39 -7.93 -19.78
CA THR A 48 2.35 -8.98 -19.44
C THR A 48 2.73 -8.92 -17.96
N ASN A 49 3.22 -10.02 -17.39
CA ASN A 49 3.71 -10.05 -16.01
C ASN A 49 4.78 -8.97 -15.76
N ARG A 50 5.68 -8.76 -16.74
CA ARG A 50 6.67 -7.67 -16.69
C ARG A 50 6.03 -6.29 -16.55
N GLN A 51 4.98 -6.01 -17.33
CA GLN A 51 4.27 -4.73 -17.27
C GLN A 51 3.55 -4.55 -15.93
N VAL A 52 2.98 -5.63 -15.38
CA VAL A 52 2.36 -5.61 -14.06
C VAL A 52 3.39 -5.30 -12.98
N TYR A 53 4.59 -5.89 -13.02
CA TYR A 53 5.67 -5.56 -12.07
C TYR A 53 6.12 -4.10 -12.18
N LEU A 54 6.29 -3.58 -13.41
CA LEU A 54 6.64 -2.18 -13.63
C LEU A 54 5.55 -1.24 -13.08
N PHE A 55 4.28 -1.55 -13.35
CA PHE A 55 3.16 -0.76 -12.85
C PHE A 55 3.07 -0.81 -11.33
N ALA A 56 3.27 -1.98 -10.72
CA ALA A 56 3.32 -2.14 -9.27
C ALA A 56 4.46 -1.32 -8.66
N ALA A 57 5.67 -1.36 -9.25
CA ALA A 57 6.80 -0.56 -8.80
C ALA A 57 6.52 0.94 -8.88
N ALA A 58 5.96 1.41 -10.00
CA ALA A 58 5.60 2.82 -10.20
C ALA A 58 4.54 3.27 -9.19
N LEU A 59 3.50 2.46 -8.97
CA LEU A 59 2.43 2.76 -8.02
C LEU A 59 2.96 2.82 -6.58
N GLN A 60 3.80 1.86 -6.19
CA GLN A 60 4.43 1.83 -4.86
C GLN A 60 5.34 3.05 -4.64
N LEU A 61 6.13 3.43 -5.65
CA LEU A 61 7.00 4.60 -5.59
C LEU A 61 6.19 5.89 -5.48
N ALA A 62 5.11 6.03 -6.26
CA ALA A 62 4.20 7.17 -6.18
C ALA A 62 3.55 7.27 -4.78
N CYS A 63 3.09 6.15 -4.23
CA CYS A 63 2.52 6.12 -2.87
C CYS A 63 3.56 6.47 -1.79
N ALA A 64 4.80 5.99 -1.94
CA ALA A 64 5.91 6.32 -1.04
C ALA A 64 6.22 7.83 -1.10
N TRP A 65 6.31 8.38 -2.31
CA TRP A 65 6.54 9.80 -2.54
C TRP A 65 5.44 10.67 -1.92
N ILE A 66 4.16 10.34 -2.17
CA ILE A 66 3.01 11.04 -1.59
C ILE A 66 3.03 10.97 -0.06
N SER A 67 3.37 9.81 0.51
CA SER A 67 3.48 9.62 1.96
C SER A 67 4.56 10.49 2.60
N ILE A 68 5.67 10.74 1.89
CA ILE A 68 6.73 11.64 2.34
C ILE A 68 6.29 13.10 2.17
N ARG A 69 5.77 13.46 0.99
CA ARG A 69 5.47 14.85 0.60
C ARG A 69 4.29 15.45 1.35
N TRP A 70 3.28 14.64 1.66
CA TRP A 70 2.05 15.03 2.34
C TRP A 70 1.89 14.37 3.72
N ARG A 71 3.01 14.07 4.38
CA ARG A 71 3.05 13.49 5.72
C ARG A 71 2.14 14.23 6.71
N GLY A 72 1.41 13.47 7.52
CA GLY A 72 0.47 14.01 8.51
C GLY A 72 -0.88 14.46 7.92
N GLN A 73 -1.09 14.36 6.60
CA GLN A 73 -2.40 14.56 5.99
C GLN A 73 -3.18 13.25 5.88
N LYS A 74 -4.48 13.38 5.59
CA LYS A 74 -5.45 12.29 5.46
C LYS A 74 -5.23 11.48 4.19
N LEU A 75 -4.85 12.18 3.12
CA LEU A 75 -4.79 11.65 1.76
C LEU A 75 -3.77 10.51 1.61
N PRO A 76 -2.53 10.59 2.15
CA PRO A 76 -1.61 9.46 2.11
C PRO A 76 -2.15 8.20 2.79
N SER A 77 -2.83 8.32 3.94
CA SER A 77 -3.40 7.15 4.63
C SER A 77 -4.51 6.49 3.81
N ALA A 78 -5.36 7.29 3.16
CA ALA A 78 -6.39 6.78 2.26
C ALA A 78 -5.76 6.07 1.04
N ILE A 79 -4.73 6.66 0.44
CA ILE A 79 -3.99 6.06 -0.69
C ILE A 79 -3.29 4.76 -0.27
N LEU A 80 -2.66 4.72 0.91
CA LEU A 80 -2.05 3.51 1.45
C LEU A 80 -3.07 2.39 1.64
N LEU A 81 -4.24 2.70 2.18
CA LEU A 81 -5.31 1.70 2.33
C LEU A 81 -5.89 1.26 0.99
N ALA A 82 -6.05 2.17 0.03
CA ALA A 82 -6.45 1.81 -1.32
C ALA A 82 -5.43 0.84 -1.95
N LEU A 83 -4.13 1.12 -1.81
CA LEU A 83 -3.07 0.25 -2.29
C LEU A 83 -3.09 -1.14 -1.60
N VAL A 84 -3.25 -1.19 -0.27
CA VAL A 84 -3.42 -2.44 0.48
C VAL A 84 -4.64 -3.21 -0.03
N GLY A 85 -5.77 -2.52 -0.24
CA GLY A 85 -6.98 -3.11 -0.78
C GLY A 85 -6.77 -3.70 -2.18
N THR A 86 -6.10 -2.97 -3.08
CA THR A 86 -5.73 -3.47 -4.41
C THR A 86 -4.84 -4.70 -4.33
N MET A 87 -3.85 -4.73 -3.43
CA MET A 87 -2.96 -5.88 -3.24
C MET A 87 -3.71 -7.11 -2.72
N LEU A 88 -4.62 -6.92 -1.76
CA LEU A 88 -5.48 -7.99 -1.23
C LEU A 88 -6.43 -8.52 -2.29
N TRP A 89 -7.05 -7.63 -3.06
CA TRP A 89 -7.93 -7.99 -4.17
C TRP A 89 -7.17 -8.78 -5.24
N TYR A 90 -5.99 -8.32 -5.64
CA TYR A 90 -5.14 -9.02 -6.61
C TYR A 90 -4.75 -10.42 -6.12
N ARG A 91 -4.34 -10.54 -4.85
CA ARG A 91 -4.03 -11.84 -4.23
C ARG A 91 -5.24 -12.76 -4.21
N TRP A 92 -6.41 -12.24 -3.87
CA TRP A 92 -7.66 -13.00 -3.89
C TRP A 92 -8.01 -13.46 -5.31
N ALA A 93 -7.88 -12.59 -6.32
CA ALA A 93 -8.12 -12.92 -7.71
C ALA A 93 -7.18 -14.04 -8.21
N LEU A 94 -5.90 -14.02 -7.82
CA LEU A 94 -4.96 -15.11 -8.13
C LEU A 94 -5.38 -16.45 -7.52
N ILE A 95 -5.80 -16.44 -6.24
CA ILE A 95 -6.27 -17.65 -5.55
C ILE A 95 -7.52 -18.20 -6.23
N TRP A 96 -8.46 -17.33 -6.60
CA TRP A 96 -9.70 -17.72 -7.29
C TRP A 96 -9.42 -18.46 -8.61
N ASN A 97 -8.33 -18.10 -9.29
CA ASN A 97 -7.91 -18.71 -10.55
C ASN A 97 -6.94 -19.91 -10.36
N GLY A 98 -6.83 -20.44 -9.14
CA GLY A 98 -6.01 -21.62 -8.85
C GLY A 98 -4.51 -21.37 -8.72
N TYR A 99 -4.07 -20.10 -8.65
CA TYR A 99 -2.66 -19.77 -8.47
C TYR A 99 -2.30 -19.76 -6.97
N VAL A 100 -1.64 -20.82 -6.51
CA VAL A 100 -1.36 -21.05 -5.06
C VAL A 100 0.11 -20.81 -4.70
N GLU A 101 1.02 -20.83 -5.67
CA GLU A 101 2.46 -21.04 -5.41
C GLU A 101 3.24 -19.75 -5.08
N SER A 102 2.94 -18.59 -5.66
CA SER A 102 3.39 -17.28 -5.13
C SER A 102 2.66 -16.15 -5.84
N CYS A 103 2.33 -15.06 -5.14
CA CYS A 103 1.65 -13.92 -5.76
C CYS A 103 2.58 -12.99 -6.54
N GLY A 104 3.87 -13.32 -6.65
CA GLY A 104 4.90 -12.43 -7.20
C GLY A 104 5.14 -11.15 -6.38
N CYS A 105 4.45 -10.97 -5.26
CA CYS A 105 4.44 -9.71 -4.50
C CYS A 105 5.79 -9.29 -3.91
N LEU A 106 6.74 -10.22 -3.84
CA LEU A 106 8.10 -9.97 -3.34
C LEU A 106 9.07 -9.57 -4.45
N GLY A 107 8.66 -9.56 -5.72
CA GLY A 107 9.52 -9.24 -6.85
C GLY A 107 10.68 -10.23 -6.98
N VAL A 108 11.91 -9.71 -7.00
CA VAL A 108 13.12 -10.52 -7.22
C VAL A 108 13.58 -11.30 -5.97
N LEU A 109 13.10 -10.92 -4.78
CA LEU A 109 13.58 -11.47 -3.50
C LEU A 109 13.60 -13.01 -3.44
N PRO A 110 12.54 -13.73 -3.83
CA PRO A 110 12.53 -15.19 -3.76
C PRO A 110 13.53 -15.86 -4.71
N ARG A 111 14.00 -15.14 -5.74
CA ARG A 111 15.04 -15.61 -6.66
C ARG A 111 16.44 -15.43 -6.07
N LEU A 112 16.67 -14.34 -5.33
CA LEU A 112 17.98 -14.04 -4.73
C LEU A 112 18.24 -14.84 -3.47
N PHE A 113 17.19 -15.06 -2.68
CA PHE A 113 17.23 -15.85 -1.47
C PHE A 113 16.23 -16.99 -1.65
N PRO A 114 16.67 -18.26 -1.73
CA PRO A 114 15.76 -19.41 -1.68
C PRO A 114 15.19 -19.53 -0.26
N VAL A 115 14.35 -18.57 0.10
CA VAL A 115 13.61 -18.57 1.35
C VAL A 115 12.49 -19.60 1.21
N GLY A 116 12.23 -20.37 2.27
CA GLY A 116 11.17 -21.37 2.23
C GLY A 116 9.82 -20.74 1.85
N ARG A 117 8.95 -21.48 1.16
CA ARG A 117 7.61 -21.05 0.69
C ARG A 117 6.75 -20.36 1.77
N GLN A 118 7.01 -20.66 3.04
CA GLN A 118 6.36 -20.02 4.18
C GLN A 118 6.72 -18.52 4.31
N LEU A 119 7.99 -18.16 4.10
CA LEU A 119 8.47 -16.78 4.17
C LEU A 119 7.93 -15.93 3.01
N ASP A 120 7.79 -16.51 1.82
CA ASP A 120 7.20 -15.82 0.67
C ASP A 120 5.77 -15.36 0.91
N ARG A 121 5.03 -16.08 1.76
CA ARG A 121 3.66 -15.71 2.17
C ARG A 121 3.65 -14.79 3.37
N LEU A 122 4.58 -14.98 4.31
CA LEU A 122 4.63 -14.24 5.56
C LEU A 122 5.06 -12.78 5.35
N ILE A 123 6.15 -12.54 4.63
CA ILE A 123 6.72 -11.20 4.44
C ILE A 123 5.70 -10.19 3.87
N PRO A 124 5.02 -10.46 2.73
CA PRO A 124 4.05 -9.51 2.20
C PRO A 124 2.83 -9.36 3.12
N SER A 125 2.42 -10.41 3.84
CA SER A 125 1.30 -10.32 4.79
C SER A 125 1.65 -9.43 5.99
N VAL A 126 2.87 -9.58 6.54
CA VAL A 126 3.38 -8.73 7.63
C VAL A 126 3.53 -7.28 7.16
N ALA A 127 4.06 -7.06 5.96
CA ALA A 127 4.18 -5.72 5.39
C ALA A 127 2.82 -5.04 5.20
N LEU A 128 1.81 -5.75 4.70
CA LEU A 128 0.44 -5.24 4.56
C LEU A 128 -0.15 -4.89 5.94
N ALA A 129 0.02 -5.77 6.93
CA ALA A 129 -0.45 -5.51 8.30
C ALA A 129 0.22 -4.25 8.89
N LEU A 130 1.53 -4.09 8.71
CA LEU A 130 2.26 -2.89 9.14
C LEU A 130 1.77 -1.63 8.42
N MET A 131 1.50 -1.70 7.12
CA MET A 131 0.95 -0.55 6.39
C MET A 131 -0.45 -0.14 6.89
N VAL A 132 -1.31 -1.11 7.20
CA VAL A 132 -2.62 -0.85 7.82
C VAL A 132 -2.45 -0.20 9.18
N LEU A 133 -1.59 -0.75 10.04
CA LEU A 133 -1.27 -0.18 11.35
C LEU A 133 -0.70 1.23 11.25
N CYS A 134 0.08 1.54 10.21
CA CYS A 134 0.58 2.89 9.96
C CYS A 134 -0.51 3.85 9.49
N ALA A 135 -1.53 3.38 8.77
CA ALA A 135 -2.61 4.20 8.23
C ALA A 135 -3.74 4.47 9.23
N LEU A 136 -4.05 3.52 10.12
CA LEU A 136 -5.19 3.57 11.06
C LEU A 136 -5.19 4.78 12.01
N PRO A 137 -4.09 5.15 12.70
CA PRO A 137 -4.11 6.26 13.65
C PRO A 137 -4.52 7.59 13.01
N ALA A 138 -4.12 7.79 11.76
CA ALA A 138 -4.45 8.98 11.01
C ALA A 138 -5.93 9.05 10.62
N LEU A 139 -6.63 7.92 10.53
CA LEU A 139 -8.07 7.88 10.24
C LEU A 139 -8.93 8.06 11.48
N PHE A 140 -8.62 7.37 12.58
CA PHE A 140 -9.43 7.46 13.81
C PHE A 140 -9.48 8.88 14.37
N ARG A 141 -8.35 9.60 14.34
CA ARG A 141 -8.27 10.99 14.79
C ARG A 141 -9.20 11.94 14.03
N GLN A 142 -9.63 11.57 12.83
CA GLN A 142 -10.50 12.42 12.00
C GLN A 142 -11.97 12.31 12.37
N GLY A 143 -12.39 11.14 12.86
CA GLY A 143 -13.74 10.94 13.35
C GLY A 143 -14.05 11.89 14.51
N GLU A 144 -13.04 12.12 15.36
CA GLU A 144 -13.14 13.05 16.49
C GLU A 144 -13.33 14.50 16.03
N GLU A 145 -12.53 14.98 15.05
CA GLU A 145 -12.62 16.37 14.56
C GLU A 145 -13.95 16.67 13.85
N HIS A 146 -14.51 15.72 13.10
CA HIS A 146 -15.83 15.89 12.49
C HIS A 146 -16.95 15.86 13.52
N SER A 147 -16.86 15.00 14.53
CA SER A 147 -17.80 14.96 15.65
C SER A 147 -17.80 16.30 16.42
N SER A 148 -16.63 16.87 16.71
CA SER A 148 -16.54 18.17 17.38
C SER A 148 -17.11 19.33 16.54
N ARG A 149 -16.94 19.33 15.22
CA ARG A 149 -17.52 20.37 14.36
C ARG A 149 -19.04 20.28 14.27
N ALA A 150 -19.59 19.07 14.23
CA ALA A 150 -21.04 18.87 14.22
C ALA A 150 -21.69 19.41 15.50
N SER A 151 -21.05 19.24 16.67
CA SER A 151 -21.55 19.77 17.95
C SER A 151 -21.51 21.30 18.08
N HIS A 152 -20.75 21.99 17.23
CA HIS A 152 -20.61 23.45 17.24
C HIS A 152 -21.30 24.14 16.06
N ALA A 153 -22.06 23.42 15.24
CA ALA A 153 -22.86 24.06 14.20
C ALA A 153 -23.88 25.00 14.86
N PRO A 154 -23.79 26.33 14.64
CA PRO A 154 -24.72 27.26 15.26
C PRO A 154 -26.14 26.91 14.81
N LEU A 155 -27.06 26.79 15.76
CA LEU A 155 -28.49 26.68 15.50
C LEU A 155 -28.88 27.84 14.59
N SER A 156 -29.08 27.56 13.31
CA SER A 156 -29.51 28.56 12.34
C SER A 156 -30.81 29.14 12.89
N PRO A 157 -30.89 30.47 13.13
CA PRO A 157 -32.11 31.06 13.63
C PRO A 157 -33.20 30.80 12.59
N SER A 158 -34.21 30.04 12.98
CA SER A 158 -35.46 29.91 12.23
C SER A 158 -36.08 31.29 12.16
N GLY A 159 -35.91 31.96 11.02
CA GLY A 159 -36.51 33.27 10.77
C GLY A 159 -38.04 33.14 10.71
N PRO A 160 -38.78 34.04 11.37
CA PRO A 160 -40.23 34.11 11.23
C PRO A 160 -40.57 34.75 9.88
N GLY A 161 -41.35 34.03 9.07
CA GLY A 161 -42.13 34.58 7.95
C GLY A 161 -43.56 34.81 8.38
#